data_AF-A0A372LSQ3-F1
#
_entry.id   AF-A0A372LSQ3-F1
#
_cell.length_a   1.000
_cell.length_b   1.000
_cell.length_c   1.000
_cell.angle_alpha   90.00
_cell.angle_beta   90.00
_cell.angle_gamma   90.00
#
_symmetry.space_group_name_H-M   'P 1'
#
loop_
_entity.id
_entity.type
_entity.pdbx_description
1 polymer ?
#
loop_
_entity_poly.entity_id
_entity_poly.type
_entity_poly.pdbx_seq_one_letter_code
_entity_poly.pdbx_strand_id
1 'polypeptide(L)'
;MKNFGLSNIFFLKSINMANMKVNVNAVWNDGVKGNGTLNANFHETKIAIPASIEGSGDGANPKEVLVSSVTTCYTATLVFVLESKKLKLRIIHILFYLLMQLKNRSNQDKELQKRHGVRFEM
;
A
#
# COMPACT_ATOMS: atom_id res chain seq x y z
N MET A 1 28.45 -29.25 22.01
CA MET A 1 27.13 -28.56 21.90
C MET A 1 27.21 -27.29 22.73
N LYS A 2 27.37 -26.12 22.11
CA LYS A 2 27.47 -24.83 22.81
C LYS A 2 26.26 -23.98 22.44
N ASN A 3 25.63 -23.46 23.48
CA ASN A 3 24.37 -22.72 23.51
C ASN A 3 24.28 -21.63 22.44
N PHE A 4 23.27 -21.72 21.57
CA PHE A 4 22.81 -20.60 20.75
C PHE A 4 22.13 -19.59 21.69
N GLY A 5 22.94 -18.67 22.24
CA GLY A 5 22.48 -17.57 23.06
C GLY A 5 21.56 -16.63 22.28
N LEU A 6 20.55 -16.13 22.98
CA LEU A 6 19.49 -15.21 22.55
C LEU A 6 19.97 -13.80 22.10
N SER A 7 21.12 -13.67 21.43
CA SER A 7 21.68 -12.37 21.05
C SER A 7 21.19 -11.81 19.71
N ASN A 8 20.41 -12.56 18.93
CA ASN A 8 19.97 -12.13 17.58
C ASN A 8 18.70 -11.27 17.53
N ILE A 9 18.12 -10.91 18.68
CA ILE A 9 17.00 -9.95 18.75
C ILE A 9 17.47 -8.48 18.84
N PHE A 10 18.76 -8.24 19.05
CA PHE A 10 19.34 -6.90 19.16
C PHE A 10 19.96 -6.34 17.86
N PHE A 11 19.71 -6.95 16.69
CA PHE A 11 20.09 -6.35 15.40
C PHE A 11 19.06 -5.32 14.88
N LEU A 12 18.37 -4.64 15.79
CA LEU A 12 17.84 -3.29 15.57
C LEU A 12 18.79 -2.29 16.24
N LYS A 13 20.10 -2.41 15.98
CA LYS A 13 21.04 -1.32 16.26
C LYS A 13 20.59 -0.16 15.37
N SER A 14 19.75 0.68 15.96
CA SER A 14 19.41 2.02 15.53
C SER A 14 19.48 2.16 14.01
N ILE A 15 18.38 1.85 13.32
CA ILE A 15 18.11 2.55 12.07
C ILE A 15 18.11 4.00 12.50
N ASN A 16 19.28 4.64 12.35
CA ASN A 16 19.41 6.06 12.37
C ASN A 16 18.52 6.44 11.20
N MET A 17 17.25 6.70 11.51
CA MET A 17 16.27 7.16 10.56
C MET A 17 16.81 8.55 10.25
N ALA A 18 17.81 8.59 9.36
CA ALA A 18 18.40 9.80 8.85
C ALA A 18 17.20 10.67 8.53
N ASN A 19 17.17 11.88 9.11
CA ASN A 19 16.03 12.76 9.06
C ASN A 19 15.65 13.03 7.59
N MET A 20 14.87 12.14 7.01
CA MET A 20 14.56 12.11 5.60
C MET A 20 13.22 12.76 5.47
N LYS A 21 13.26 14.09 5.36
CA LYS A 21 12.07 14.89 5.15
C LYS A 21 11.51 14.58 3.76
N VAL A 22 10.41 13.84 3.72
CA VAL A 22 9.64 13.63 2.49
C VAL A 22 8.60 14.74 2.40
N ASN A 23 8.71 15.59 1.38
CA ASN A 23 7.71 16.61 1.09
C ASN A 23 6.83 16.11 -0.06
N VAL A 24 5.52 16.09 0.18
CA VAL A 24 4.52 15.83 -0.85
C VAL A 24 3.50 16.95 -0.80
N ASN A 25 3.25 17.60 -1.93
CA ASN A 25 2.24 18.62 -2.09
C ASN A 25 1.13 18.08 -2.98
N ALA A 26 -0.12 18.18 -2.54
CA ALA A 26 -1.27 17.84 -3.34
C ALA A 26 -2.12 19.09 -3.54
N VAL A 27 -2.39 19.44 -4.79
CA VAL A 27 -3.32 20.50 -5.15
C VAL A 27 -4.51 19.86 -5.83
N TRP A 28 -5.72 20.22 -5.40
CA TRP A 28 -6.97 19.74 -5.98
C TRP A 28 -7.80 20.94 -6.43
N ASN A 29 -8.36 20.85 -7.63
CA ASN A 29 -9.21 21.87 -8.22
C ASN A 29 -10.64 21.32 -8.37
N ASP A 30 -11.63 22.17 -8.13
CA ASP A 30 -13.06 21.86 -8.21
C ASP A 30 -13.55 20.77 -7.22
N GLY A 31 -14.73 20.20 -7.49
CA GLY A 31 -15.39 19.19 -6.66
C GLY A 31 -15.03 17.75 -7.05
N VAL A 32 -16.01 16.84 -6.95
CA VAL A 32 -15.82 15.40 -7.24
C VAL A 32 -15.39 15.15 -8.69
N LYS A 33 -15.90 15.97 -9.63
CA LYS A 33 -15.51 15.95 -11.05
C LYS A 33 -14.24 16.75 -11.35
N GLY A 34 -13.60 17.27 -10.32
CA GLY A 34 -12.33 17.95 -10.43
C GLY A 34 -11.17 16.99 -10.65
N ASN A 35 -9.97 17.56 -10.60
CA ASN A 35 -8.72 16.82 -10.69
C ASN A 35 -7.67 17.50 -9.82
N GLY A 36 -6.59 16.77 -9.56
CA GLY A 36 -5.48 17.29 -8.79
C GLY A 36 -4.13 16.85 -9.31
N THR A 37 -3.09 17.39 -8.69
CA THR A 37 -1.70 17.04 -8.95
C THR A 37 -1.00 16.77 -7.62
N LEU A 38 -0.33 15.64 -7.55
CA LEU A 38 0.50 15.21 -6.44
C LEU A 38 1.97 15.35 -6.84
N ASN A 39 2.71 16.22 -6.16
CA ASN A 39 4.09 16.56 -6.44
C ASN A 39 4.99 16.24 -5.24
N ALA A 40 6.03 15.48 -5.50
CA ALA A 40 7.15 15.21 -4.61
C ALA A 40 8.46 15.45 -5.35
N ASN A 41 9.60 15.35 -4.65
CA ASN A 41 10.92 15.67 -5.22
C ASN A 41 11.23 14.96 -6.56
N PHE A 42 10.72 13.74 -6.76
CA PHE A 42 10.98 12.92 -7.96
C PHE A 42 9.70 12.30 -8.53
N HIS A 43 8.52 12.80 -8.15
CA HIS A 43 7.26 12.20 -8.56
C HIS A 43 6.20 13.28 -8.75
N GLU A 44 5.70 13.42 -9.97
CA GLU A 44 4.54 14.24 -10.31
C GLU A 44 3.47 13.30 -10.87
N THR A 45 2.25 13.40 -10.34
CA THR A 45 1.14 12.53 -10.73
C THR A 45 -0.18 13.28 -10.72
N LYS A 46 -0.90 13.25 -11.84
CA LYS A 46 -2.29 13.68 -11.90
C LYS A 46 -3.16 12.68 -11.14
N ILE A 47 -4.01 13.18 -10.27
CA ILE A 47 -4.94 12.38 -9.47
C ILE A 47 -6.38 12.77 -9.77
N ALA A 48 -7.27 11.79 -9.82
CA ALA A 48 -8.69 11.99 -10.12
C ALA A 48 -9.56 10.97 -9.40
N ILE A 49 -10.80 11.35 -9.08
CA ILE A 49 -11.80 10.37 -8.65
C ILE A 49 -12.22 9.58 -9.91
N PRO A 50 -12.30 8.25 -9.86
CA PRO A 50 -12.61 7.46 -11.04
C PRO A 50 -14.03 7.74 -11.55
N ALA A 51 -14.21 7.70 -12.87
CA ALA A 51 -15.49 7.95 -13.53
C ALA A 51 -16.60 6.96 -13.11
N SER A 52 -16.23 5.76 -12.64
CA SER A 52 -17.16 4.74 -12.14
C SER A 52 -17.92 5.15 -10.87
N ILE A 53 -17.45 6.18 -10.16
CA ILE A 53 -18.11 6.78 -8.99
C ILE A 53 -18.31 8.29 -9.18
N GLU A 54 -18.64 8.70 -10.42
CA GLU A 54 -18.99 10.08 -10.78
C GLU A 54 -17.85 11.11 -10.73
N GLY A 55 -16.59 10.67 -10.65
CA GLY A 55 -15.43 11.54 -10.78
C GLY A 55 -15.07 11.88 -12.23
N SER A 56 -14.03 12.69 -12.43
CA SER A 56 -13.51 13.01 -13.77
C SER A 56 -12.90 11.80 -14.48
N GLY A 57 -12.25 10.90 -13.75
CA GLY A 57 -11.45 9.81 -14.32
C GLY A 57 -10.15 10.27 -14.98
N ASP A 58 -9.85 11.57 -14.98
CA ASP A 58 -8.70 12.16 -15.68
C ASP A 58 -7.42 12.18 -14.82
N GLY A 59 -7.04 11.01 -14.29
CA GLY A 59 -5.86 10.86 -13.45
C GLY A 59 -5.81 9.52 -12.72
N ALA A 60 -4.68 9.27 -12.04
CA ALA A 60 -4.53 8.10 -11.18
C ALA A 60 -5.56 8.16 -10.06
N ASN A 61 -6.26 7.05 -9.83
CA ASN A 61 -7.20 7.04 -8.71
C ASN A 61 -6.42 7.03 -7.37
N PRO A 62 -6.90 7.71 -6.31
CA PRO A 62 -6.17 7.80 -5.05
C PRO A 62 -5.79 6.45 -4.43
N LYS A 63 -6.57 5.40 -4.75
CA LYS A 63 -6.34 4.04 -4.27
C LYS A 63 -5.17 3.37 -4.98
N GLU A 64 -4.97 3.58 -6.27
CA GLU A 64 -3.79 3.14 -7.00
C GLU A 64 -2.53 3.80 -6.43
N VAL A 65 -2.58 5.11 -6.18
CA VAL A 65 -1.46 5.84 -5.55
C VAL A 65 -1.12 5.26 -4.18
N LEU A 66 -2.12 4.99 -3.34
CA LEU A 66 -1.92 4.36 -2.03
C LEU A 66 -1.30 2.97 -2.13
N VAL A 67 -1.86 2.10 -2.99
CA VAL A 67 -1.34 0.74 -3.18
C VAL A 67 0.09 0.76 -3.71
N SER A 68 0.40 1.71 -4.59
CA SER A 68 1.75 1.90 -5.15
C SER A 68 2.75 2.26 -4.04
N SER A 69 2.40 3.22 -3.18
CA SER A 69 3.22 3.61 -2.03
C SER A 69 3.52 2.42 -1.10
N VAL A 70 2.49 1.69 -0.70
CA VAL A 70 2.64 0.51 0.19
C VAL A 70 3.49 -0.58 -0.46
N THR A 71 3.26 -0.84 -1.76
CA THR A 71 4.01 -1.85 -2.51
C THR A 71 5.50 -1.50 -2.56
N THR A 72 5.84 -0.23 -2.79
CA THR A 72 7.24 0.25 -2.78
C THR A 72 7.87 0.09 -1.40
N CYS A 73 7.19 0.51 -0.33
CA CYS A 73 7.70 0.37 1.05
C CYS A 73 7.94 -1.09 1.42
N TYR A 74 7.01 -1.97 1.08
CA TYR A 74 7.13 -3.41 1.35
C TYR A 74 8.27 -4.03 0.54
N THR A 75 8.40 -3.67 -0.74
CA THR A 75 9.50 -4.15 -1.60
C THR A 75 10.85 -3.77 -1.02
N ALA A 76 11.03 -2.49 -0.63
CA ALA A 76 12.28 -2.02 -0.03
C ALA A 76 12.61 -2.76 1.27
N THR A 77 11.61 -2.96 2.14
CA THR A 77 11.76 -3.71 3.39
C THR A 77 12.16 -5.16 3.12
N LEU A 78 11.51 -5.82 2.16
CA LEU A 78 11.80 -7.20 1.81
C LEU A 78 13.21 -7.36 1.25
N VAL A 79 13.64 -6.45 0.35
CA VAL A 79 15.01 -6.43 -0.16
C VAL A 79 16.01 -6.30 0.98
N PHE A 80 15.81 -5.35 1.89
CA PHE A 80 16.68 -5.16 3.05
C PHE A 80 16.78 -6.43 3.90
N VAL A 81 15.66 -7.09 4.20
CA VAL A 81 15.64 -8.34 4.97
C VAL A 81 16.40 -9.46 4.25
N LEU A 82 16.23 -9.60 2.94
CA LEU A 82 16.91 -10.65 2.16
C LEU A 82 18.43 -10.43 2.09
N GLU A 83 18.85 -9.19 1.85
CA GLU A 83 20.27 -8.80 1.87
C GLU A 83 20.90 -9.00 3.26
N SER A 84 20.18 -8.66 4.34
CA SER A 84 20.67 -8.89 5.71
C SER A 84 20.92 -10.37 6.03
N LYS A 85 20.21 -11.27 5.35
CA LYS A 85 20.38 -12.72 5.45
C LYS A 85 21.36 -13.30 4.44
N LYS A 86 22.04 -12.46 3.65
CA LYS A 86 22.97 -12.84 2.57
C LYS A 86 22.33 -13.75 1.52
N LEU A 87 21.01 -13.60 1.31
CA LEU A 87 20.28 -14.33 0.29
C LEU A 87 20.33 -13.56 -1.02
N LYS A 88 20.87 -14.17 -2.08
CA LYS A 88 20.98 -13.53 -3.39
C LYS A 88 19.60 -13.37 -4.03
N LEU A 89 19.16 -12.13 -4.15
CA LEU A 89 17.97 -11.77 -4.90
C LEU A 89 18.23 -11.82 -6.40
N ARG A 90 17.30 -12.41 -7.16
CA ARG A 90 17.33 -12.41 -8.63
C ARG A 90 16.28 -11.47 -9.20
N ILE A 91 15.01 -11.70 -8.89
CA ILE A 91 13.87 -10.88 -9.30
C ILE A 91 12.79 -10.98 -8.23
N ILE A 92 12.13 -9.87 -7.88
CA ILE A 92 10.92 -9.84 -7.06
C ILE A 92 9.78 -9.34 -7.93
N HIS A 93 8.72 -10.14 -8.07
CA HIS A 93 7.44 -9.69 -8.60
C HIS A 93 6.42 -9.65 -7.45
N ILE A 94 5.93 -8.47 -7.12
CA ILE A 94 4.86 -8.30 -6.13
C ILE A 94 3.59 -7.91 -6.86
N LEU A 95 2.58 -8.78 -6.76
CA LEU A 95 1.26 -8.57 -7.33
C LEU A 95 0.26 -8.31 -6.21
N PHE A 96 -0.06 -7.03 -5.98
CA PHE A 96 -0.95 -6.59 -4.90
C PHE A 96 -2.45 -6.65 -5.28
N TYR A 97 -2.84 -7.64 -6.11
CA TYR A 97 -4.23 -7.79 -6.57
C TYR A 97 -5.18 -8.34 -5.48
N LEU A 98 -4.65 -8.96 -4.42
CA LEU A 98 -5.45 -9.82 -3.54
C LEU A 98 -6.28 -9.07 -2.47
N LEU A 99 -5.75 -8.00 -1.87
CA LEU A 99 -6.44 -7.35 -0.74
C LEU A 99 -7.69 -6.56 -1.17
N MET A 100 -7.71 -6.07 -2.41
CA MET A 100 -8.84 -5.33 -2.97
C MET A 100 -10.06 -6.22 -3.24
N GLN A 101 -9.85 -7.46 -3.67
CA GLN A 101 -10.94 -8.41 -3.93
C GLN A 101 -11.57 -8.93 -2.63
N LEU A 102 -10.80 -9.07 -1.55
CA LEU A 102 -11.32 -9.54 -0.27
C LEU A 102 -12.27 -8.55 0.40
N LYS A 103 -11.99 -7.23 0.30
CA LYS A 103 -12.92 -6.22 0.81
C LYS A 103 -14.23 -6.22 0.02
N ASN A 104 -14.15 -6.34 -1.32
CA ASN A 104 -15.34 -6.43 -2.17
C ASN A 104 -16.15 -7.70 -1.85
N ARG A 105 -15.48 -8.85 -1.70
CA ARG A 105 -16.14 -10.10 -1.29
C ARG A 105 -16.81 -9.98 0.08
N SER A 106 -16.16 -9.40 1.09
CA SER A 106 -16.77 -9.21 2.42
C SER A 106 -17.99 -8.26 2.42
N ASN A 107 -18.02 -7.27 1.52
CA ASN A 107 -19.17 -6.38 1.37
C ASN A 107 -20.30 -7.04 0.56
N GLN A 108 -19.97 -7.82 -0.46
CA GLN A 108 -20.94 -8.66 -1.17
C GLN A 108 -21.56 -9.70 -0.23
N ASP A 109 -20.76 -10.33 0.62
CA ASP A 109 -21.24 -11.30 1.61
C ASP A 109 -22.17 -10.64 2.64
N LYS A 110 -21.89 -9.40 3.07
CA LYS A 110 -22.80 -8.64 3.96
C LYS A 110 -24.10 -8.22 3.28
N GLU A 111 -24.05 -7.86 1.99
CA GLU A 111 -25.25 -7.51 1.22
C GLU A 111 -26.08 -8.75 0.82
N LEU A 112 -25.44 -9.90 0.60
CA LEU A 112 -26.09 -11.20 0.46
C LEU A 112 -26.71 -11.66 1.80
N GLN A 113 -26.02 -11.48 2.92
CA GLN A 113 -26.59 -11.76 4.25
C GLN A 113 -27.79 -10.86 4.58
N LYS A 114 -27.76 -9.58 4.20
CA LYS A 114 -28.94 -8.70 4.31
C LYS A 114 -30.09 -9.14 3.41
N ARG A 115 -29.82 -9.58 2.17
CA ARG A 115 -30.87 -10.02 1.23
C ARG A 115 -31.48 -11.38 1.58
N HIS A 116 -30.72 -12.27 2.24
CA HIS A 116 -31.17 -13.63 2.55
C HIS A 116 -31.48 -13.88 4.03
N GLY A 117 -31.31 -12.90 4.92
CA GLY A 117 -31.71 -13.01 6.33
C GLY A 117 -31.05 -14.15 7.11
N VAL A 118 -29.93 -14.70 6.61
CA VAL A 118 -29.25 -15.83 7.26
C VAL A 118 -28.29 -15.30 8.32
N ARG A 119 -28.69 -15.42 9.58
CA ARG A 119 -27.86 -15.15 10.75
C ARG A 119 -27.05 -16.41 11.09
N PHE A 120 -25.74 -16.39 10.85
CA PHE A 120 -24.84 -17.36 11.47
C PHE A 120 -24.43 -16.80 12.84
N GLU A 121 -25.02 -17.34 13.90
CA GLU A 121 -24.51 -17.13 15.26
C GLU A 121 -23.27 -18.02 15.43
N MET A 122 -22.19 -17.43 15.95
CA MET A 122 -21.01 -18.17 16.42
C MET A 122 -21.26 -18.64 17.85
#